data_AF-A0A1G2CXD4-F1
#
_entry.id   AF-A0A1G2CXD4-F1
#
_cell.length_a   1.000
_cell.length_b   1.000
_cell.length_c   1.000
_cell.angle_alpha   90.00
_cell.angle_beta   90.00
_cell.angle_gamma   90.00
#
_symmetry.space_group_name_H-M   'P 1'
#
loop_
_entity.id
_entity.type
_entity.pdbx_description
1 polymer ?
#
loop_
_entity_poly.entity_id
_entity_poly.type
_entity_poly.pdbx_seq_one_letter_code
_entity_poly.pdbx_strand_id
1 'polypeptide(L)'
;MNIIVETCRRLDVEVLLCEGDRVEYGGIYSNGYFGNISPLSVRYAVAVGKPTSLWLPVALHEFCHLEQWAEGAPVWIDQEFSKTMCAFDLVMEWCGGKDLSKEEVIRLVRLARELERDCEERALRKITQFELPLDPLEYTQKANSYLFFYTAMIETKQWYVRAPYEVPEVWTLMPTILLPAGDYDTLPGEYLEAFKKHLFA
;
A
#
# COMPACT_ATOMS: atom_id res chain seq x y z
N MET A 1 2.42 -13.63 14.17
CA MET A 1 1.06 -14.10 13.84
C MET A 1 0.09 -14.00 15.02
N ASN A 2 0.42 -14.51 16.22
CA ASN A 2 -0.52 -14.49 17.37
C ASN A 2 -1.08 -13.10 17.70
N ILE A 3 -0.24 -12.05 17.74
CA ILE A 3 -0.69 -10.69 18.04
C ILE A 3 -1.69 -10.12 17.01
N ILE A 4 -1.52 -10.46 15.73
CA ILE A 4 -2.41 -10.01 14.65
C ILE A 4 -3.78 -10.67 14.85
N VAL A 5 -3.80 -12.00 14.99
CA VAL A 5 -5.04 -12.76 15.20
C VAL A 5 -5.78 -12.33 16.47
N GLU A 6 -5.05 -12.08 17.56
CA GLU A 6 -5.62 -11.59 18.82
C GLU A 6 -6.19 -10.18 18.69
N THR A 7 -5.49 -9.30 17.97
CA THR A 7 -5.95 -7.92 17.70
C THR A 7 -7.21 -7.94 16.83
N CYS A 8 -7.22 -8.70 15.75
CA CYS A 8 -8.39 -8.87 14.89
C CYS A 8 -9.59 -9.40 15.68
N ARG A 9 -9.40 -10.45 16.51
CA ARG A 9 -10.47 -11.00 17.36
C ARG A 9 -11.05 -9.95 18.31
N ARG A 10 -10.20 -9.11 18.93
CA ARG A 10 -10.65 -8.06 19.85
C ARG A 10 -11.46 -6.97 19.12
N LEU A 11 -11.16 -6.72 17.86
CA LEU A 11 -11.78 -5.68 17.03
C LEU A 11 -12.92 -6.21 16.15
N ASP A 12 -13.31 -7.49 16.31
CA ASP A 12 -14.30 -8.16 15.49
C ASP A 12 -13.98 -8.10 13.97
N VAL A 13 -12.70 -8.21 13.64
CA VAL A 13 -12.18 -8.26 12.27
C VAL A 13 -12.02 -9.72 11.85
N GLU A 14 -12.59 -10.07 10.71
CA GLU A 14 -12.42 -11.39 10.11
C GLU A 14 -10.96 -11.61 9.67
N VAL A 15 -10.42 -12.79 9.95
CA VAL A 15 -9.04 -13.14 9.58
C VAL A 15 -9.03 -14.25 8.55
N LEU A 16 -8.37 -14.00 7.42
CA LEU A 16 -8.11 -14.99 6.38
C LEU A 16 -6.60 -15.14 6.14
N LEU A 17 -6.03 -16.24 6.64
CA LEU A 17 -4.65 -16.63 6.29
C LEU A 17 -4.72 -17.77 5.28
N CYS A 18 -4.52 -17.46 4.00
CA CYS A 18 -4.64 -18.43 2.91
C CYS A 18 -3.31 -19.15 2.70
N GLU A 19 -3.30 -20.49 2.68
CA GLU A 19 -2.10 -21.29 2.39
C GLU A 19 -1.66 -21.24 0.92
N GLY A 20 -2.43 -20.60 0.05
CA GLY A 20 -2.05 -20.35 -1.34
C GLY A 20 -1.13 -19.14 -1.52
N ASP A 21 -0.86 -18.82 -2.78
CA ASP A 21 0.04 -17.72 -3.17
C ASP A 21 -0.66 -16.36 -3.28
N ARG A 22 -2.00 -16.34 -3.26
CA ARG A 22 -2.86 -15.16 -3.39
C ARG A 22 -4.16 -15.31 -2.60
N VAL A 23 -4.77 -14.19 -2.27
CA VAL A 23 -6.13 -14.07 -1.72
C VAL A 23 -7.04 -13.37 -2.73
N GLU A 24 -8.29 -13.79 -2.81
CA GLU A 24 -9.31 -13.15 -3.67
C GLU A 24 -9.98 -12.00 -2.92
N TYR A 25 -10.15 -10.86 -3.61
CA TYR A 25 -10.92 -9.71 -3.16
C TYR A 25 -11.75 -9.19 -4.33
N GLY A 26 -13.08 -9.30 -4.28
CA GLY A 26 -13.95 -8.73 -5.31
C GLY A 26 -13.67 -9.21 -6.75
N GLY A 27 -13.20 -10.45 -6.93
CA GLY A 27 -12.85 -11.01 -8.25
C GLY A 27 -11.44 -10.69 -8.74
N ILE A 28 -10.64 -9.93 -7.99
CA ILE A 28 -9.21 -9.72 -8.23
C ILE A 28 -8.37 -10.48 -7.19
N TYR A 29 -7.11 -10.77 -7.52
CA TYR A 29 -6.19 -11.51 -6.64
C TYR A 29 -5.07 -10.59 -6.15
N SER A 30 -4.81 -10.61 -4.85
CA SER A 30 -3.71 -9.88 -4.19
C SER A 30 -2.87 -10.82 -3.32
N ASN A 31 -1.69 -10.37 -2.87
CA ASN A 31 -0.92 -11.06 -1.83
C ASN A 31 -1.53 -10.85 -0.43
N GLY A 32 -2.30 -9.78 -0.23
CA GLY A 32 -3.00 -9.45 1.00
C GLY A 32 -3.90 -8.24 0.82
N TYR A 33 -4.78 -8.01 1.79
CA TYR A 33 -5.54 -6.78 1.93
C TYR A 33 -6.10 -6.66 3.35
N PHE A 34 -6.16 -5.45 3.86
CA PHE A 34 -7.10 -5.04 4.89
C PHE A 34 -8.21 -4.22 4.25
N GLY A 35 -9.46 -4.64 4.45
CA GLY A 35 -10.62 -3.97 3.86
C GLY A 35 -11.73 -3.78 4.89
N ASN A 36 -12.15 -2.53 5.07
CA ASN A 36 -13.39 -2.16 5.78
C ASN A 36 -14.52 -1.74 4.79
N ILE A 37 -14.22 -1.74 3.49
CA ILE A 37 -15.06 -1.19 2.42
C ILE A 37 -15.92 -2.31 1.80
N SER A 38 -16.76 -2.93 2.62
CA SER A 38 -17.80 -3.87 2.17
C SER A 38 -18.92 -3.93 3.20
N PRO A 39 -20.20 -3.99 2.79
CA PRO A 39 -21.32 -4.13 3.73
C PRO A 39 -21.34 -5.45 4.51
N LEU A 40 -20.43 -6.39 4.21
CA LEU A 40 -20.50 -7.77 4.72
C LEU A 40 -19.54 -8.08 5.88
N SER A 41 -18.33 -7.51 5.91
CA SER A 41 -17.40 -7.61 7.06
C SER A 41 -16.14 -6.76 6.86
N VAL A 42 -15.53 -6.33 7.98
CA VAL A 42 -14.15 -5.83 8.01
C VAL A 42 -13.23 -7.04 8.04
N ARG A 43 -12.26 -7.12 7.14
CA ARG A 43 -11.42 -8.31 6.98
C ARG A 43 -9.94 -7.95 6.83
N TYR A 44 -9.11 -8.71 7.52
CA TYR A 44 -7.67 -8.82 7.31
C TYR A 44 -7.39 -10.14 6.58
N ALA A 45 -6.74 -10.07 5.41
CA ALA A 45 -6.44 -11.23 4.59
C ALA A 45 -5.01 -11.22 4.07
N VAL A 46 -4.30 -12.35 4.14
CA VAL A 46 -2.94 -12.52 3.62
C VAL A 46 -2.73 -13.93 3.08
N ALA A 47 -2.05 -14.02 1.94
CA ALA A 47 -1.55 -15.27 1.38
C ALA A 47 -0.21 -15.64 2.04
N VAL A 48 -0.18 -16.73 2.80
CA VAL A 48 0.97 -17.18 3.60
C VAL A 48 1.67 -18.43 3.04
N GLY A 49 1.28 -18.90 1.85
CA GLY A 49 1.89 -20.05 1.18
C GLY A 49 3.32 -19.83 0.67
N LYS A 50 3.73 -18.57 0.54
CA LYS A 50 5.07 -18.17 0.06
C LYS A 50 6.12 -18.25 1.18
N PRO A 51 7.43 -18.08 0.87
CA PRO A 51 8.44 -17.87 1.89
C PRO A 51 8.14 -16.67 2.80
N THR A 52 8.57 -16.75 4.07
CA THR A 52 8.37 -15.68 5.08
C THR A 52 8.85 -14.32 4.61
N SER A 53 9.95 -14.25 3.87
CA SER A 53 10.47 -12.99 3.31
C SER A 53 9.51 -12.31 2.32
N LEU A 54 8.52 -13.01 1.78
CA LEU A 54 7.54 -12.48 0.84
C LEU A 54 6.20 -12.14 1.50
N TRP A 55 5.65 -13.02 2.35
CA TRP A 55 4.35 -12.75 2.97
C TRP A 55 4.44 -11.90 4.24
N LEU A 56 5.56 -11.92 4.97
CA LEU A 56 5.68 -11.16 6.22
C LEU A 56 5.62 -9.65 6.00
N PRO A 57 6.27 -9.05 4.99
CA PRO A 57 6.10 -7.63 4.68
C PRO A 57 4.64 -7.27 4.40
N VAL A 58 3.95 -8.09 3.61
CA VAL A 58 2.53 -7.91 3.28
C VAL A 58 1.68 -8.00 4.55
N ALA A 59 1.87 -9.04 5.37
CA ALA A 59 1.13 -9.20 6.61
C ALA A 59 1.32 -8.02 7.57
N LEU A 60 2.53 -7.47 7.64
CA LEU A 60 2.86 -6.32 8.45
C LEU A 60 2.20 -5.03 7.92
N HIS A 61 2.25 -4.82 6.61
CA HIS A 61 1.62 -3.70 5.93
C HIS A 61 0.10 -3.69 6.18
N GLU A 62 -0.60 -4.80 5.90
CA GLU A 62 -2.04 -4.90 6.15
C GLU A 62 -2.41 -4.76 7.63
N PHE A 63 -1.49 -5.13 8.53
CA PHE A 63 -1.72 -4.97 9.97
C PHE A 63 -1.61 -3.50 10.39
N CYS A 64 -0.76 -2.72 9.72
CA CYS A 64 -0.68 -1.28 9.95
C CYS A 64 -1.93 -0.56 9.40
N HIS A 65 -2.49 -0.99 8.26
CA HIS A 65 -3.81 -0.52 7.79
C HIS A 65 -4.93 -0.82 8.79
N LEU A 66 -4.93 -2.02 9.38
CA LEU A 66 -5.87 -2.38 10.44
C LEU A 66 -5.78 -1.41 11.64
N GLU A 67 -4.56 -1.10 12.09
CA GLU A 67 -4.35 -0.16 13.19
C GLU A 67 -4.80 1.26 12.84
N GLN A 68 -4.47 1.76 11.65
CA GLN A 68 -4.93 3.06 11.17
C GLN A 68 -6.46 3.18 11.20
N TRP A 69 -7.16 2.14 10.73
CA TRP A 69 -8.62 2.06 10.81
C TRP A 69 -9.12 2.02 12.26
N ALA A 70 -8.58 1.11 13.08
CA ALA A 70 -9.05 0.88 14.45
C ALA A 70 -8.85 2.10 15.36
N GLU A 71 -7.79 2.88 15.12
CA GLU A 71 -7.48 4.10 15.85
C GLU A 71 -8.27 5.32 15.36
N GLY A 72 -8.90 5.24 14.18
CA GLY A 72 -9.47 6.40 13.51
C GLY A 72 -8.39 7.42 13.12
N ALA A 73 -7.27 6.94 12.58
CA ALA A 73 -6.17 7.81 12.17
C ALA A 73 -6.66 8.85 11.13
N PRO A 74 -6.25 10.13 11.21
CA PRO A 74 -6.67 11.15 10.26
C PRO A 74 -6.44 10.75 8.80
N VAL A 75 -5.30 10.15 8.47
CA VAL A 75 -4.98 9.64 7.12
C VAL A 75 -5.96 8.57 6.62
N TRP A 76 -6.57 7.80 7.54
CA TRP A 76 -7.61 6.83 7.22
C TRP A 76 -8.95 7.52 6.94
N ILE A 77 -9.33 8.45 7.81
CA ILE A 77 -10.61 9.16 7.72
C ILE A 77 -10.64 10.09 6.51
N ASP A 78 -9.57 10.84 6.27
CA ASP A 78 -9.51 11.88 5.24
C ASP A 78 -9.56 11.31 3.80
N GLN A 79 -9.15 10.06 3.63
CA GLN A 79 -9.19 9.36 2.34
C GLN A 79 -10.49 8.57 2.10
N GLU A 80 -11.29 8.32 3.15
CA GLU A 80 -12.57 7.61 3.06
C GLU A 80 -13.71 8.58 2.67
N PHE A 81 -14.23 8.47 1.45
CA PHE A 81 -15.33 9.33 0.97
C PHE A 81 -16.71 8.77 1.31
N SER A 82 -16.80 7.45 1.43
CA SER A 82 -18.00 6.73 1.90
C SER A 82 -17.62 5.32 2.35
N LYS A 83 -18.59 4.59 2.91
CA LYS A 83 -18.43 3.17 3.30
C LYS A 83 -18.06 2.23 2.14
N THR A 84 -18.15 2.69 0.90
CA THR A 84 -17.88 1.90 -0.31
C THR A 84 -16.91 2.57 -1.27
N MET A 85 -16.26 3.67 -0.88
CA MET A 85 -15.44 4.47 -1.81
C MET A 85 -14.35 5.22 -1.06
N CYS A 86 -13.11 5.03 -1.49
CA CYS A 86 -11.93 5.68 -0.94
C CYS A 86 -11.13 6.43 -2.02
N ALA A 87 -10.06 7.13 -1.63
CA ALA A 87 -9.25 7.91 -2.57
C ALA A 87 -8.61 7.03 -3.65
N PHE A 88 -8.14 5.84 -3.26
CA PHE A 88 -7.54 4.89 -4.18
C PHE A 88 -8.54 4.42 -5.25
N ASP A 89 -9.78 4.11 -4.87
CA ASP A 89 -10.82 3.68 -5.80
C ASP A 89 -11.07 4.75 -6.89
N LEU A 90 -11.15 6.03 -6.49
CA LEU A 90 -11.34 7.14 -7.44
C LEU A 90 -10.12 7.36 -8.34
N VAL A 91 -8.90 7.14 -7.85
CA VAL A 91 -7.68 7.15 -8.68
C VAL A 91 -7.74 6.01 -9.71
N MET A 92 -8.19 4.82 -9.31
CA MET A 92 -8.32 3.68 -10.23
C MET A 92 -9.41 3.90 -11.29
N GLU A 93 -10.54 4.49 -10.94
CA GLU A 93 -11.56 4.91 -11.91
C GLU A 93 -11.00 5.91 -12.93
N TRP A 94 -10.18 6.86 -12.47
CA TRP A 94 -9.51 7.82 -13.35
C TRP A 94 -8.51 7.15 -14.28
N CYS A 95 -7.68 6.22 -13.80
CA CYS A 95 -6.82 5.39 -14.65
C CYS A 95 -7.66 4.59 -15.67
N GLY A 96 -8.86 4.15 -15.29
CA GLY A 96 -9.85 3.51 -16.17
C GLY A 96 -10.53 4.42 -17.18
N GLY A 97 -10.20 5.72 -17.20
CA GLY A 97 -10.70 6.69 -18.17
C GLY A 97 -11.79 7.63 -17.67
N LYS A 98 -12.18 7.56 -16.39
CA LYS A 98 -13.06 8.57 -15.78
C LYS A 98 -12.41 9.95 -15.89
N ASP A 99 -13.21 10.94 -16.26
CA ASP A 99 -12.75 12.31 -16.36
C ASP A 99 -12.76 12.98 -14.98
N LEU A 100 -11.59 13.42 -14.54
CA LEU A 100 -11.38 14.16 -13.29
C LEU A 100 -10.43 15.32 -13.59
N SER A 101 -10.63 16.46 -12.93
CA SER A 101 -9.72 17.59 -13.05
C SER A 101 -8.31 17.23 -12.55
N LYS A 102 -7.29 17.92 -13.07
CA LYS A 102 -5.90 17.69 -12.65
C LYS A 102 -5.74 17.92 -11.13
N GLU A 103 -6.38 18.96 -10.61
CA GLU A 103 -6.36 19.32 -9.20
C GLU A 103 -7.01 18.23 -8.33
N GLU A 104 -8.10 17.62 -8.82
CA GLU A 104 -8.78 16.53 -8.13
C GLU A 104 -7.93 15.26 -8.11
N VAL A 105 -7.31 14.89 -9.22
CA VAL A 105 -6.39 13.73 -9.29
C VAL A 105 -5.21 13.92 -8.36
N ILE A 106 -4.57 15.09 -8.37
CA ILE A 106 -3.45 15.40 -7.47
C ILE A 106 -3.88 15.24 -6.00
N ARG A 107 -5.06 15.75 -5.64
CA ARG A 107 -5.60 15.63 -4.29
C ARG A 107 -5.84 14.17 -3.90
N LEU A 108 -6.48 13.39 -4.77
CA LEU A 108 -6.78 11.98 -4.51
C LEU A 108 -5.52 11.12 -4.40
N VAL A 109 -4.56 11.32 -5.30
CA VAL A 109 -3.26 10.66 -5.26
C VAL A 109 -2.53 10.99 -3.96
N ARG A 110 -2.55 12.26 -3.53
CA ARG A 110 -1.95 12.67 -2.26
C ARG A 110 -2.58 11.96 -1.06
N LEU A 111 -3.92 11.93 -0.98
CA LEU A 111 -4.64 11.25 0.11
C LEU A 111 -4.28 9.76 0.19
N ALA A 112 -4.33 9.05 -0.94
CA ALA A 112 -3.97 7.64 -0.99
C ALA A 112 -2.51 7.41 -0.60
N ARG A 113 -1.58 8.22 -1.12
CA ARG A 113 -0.15 8.11 -0.81
C ARG A 113 0.17 8.44 0.64
N GLU A 114 -0.53 9.39 1.26
CA GLU A 114 -0.33 9.73 2.68
C GLU A 114 -0.79 8.61 3.61
N LEU A 115 -1.89 7.92 3.28
CA LEU A 115 -2.31 6.69 3.96
C LEU A 115 -1.20 5.63 3.92
N GLU A 116 -0.67 5.35 2.72
CA GLU A 116 0.40 4.37 2.55
C GLU A 116 1.67 4.81 3.29
N ARG A 117 2.07 6.08 3.21
CA ARG A 117 3.29 6.56 3.88
C ARG A 117 3.22 6.44 5.40
N ASP A 118 2.07 6.68 6.01
CA ASP A 118 1.85 6.43 7.44
C ASP A 118 1.89 4.93 7.77
N CYS A 119 1.30 4.09 6.91
CA CYS A 119 1.37 2.63 7.03
C CYS A 119 2.83 2.14 7.03
N GLU A 120 3.64 2.62 6.09
CA GLU A 120 5.05 2.24 5.97
C GLU A 120 5.91 2.74 7.12
N GLU A 121 5.60 3.92 7.68
CA GLU A 121 6.25 4.39 8.91
C GLU A 121 5.95 3.46 10.09
N ARG A 122 4.68 3.07 10.26
CA ARG A 122 4.26 2.13 11.31
C ARG A 122 4.94 0.77 11.14
N ALA A 123 5.04 0.27 9.91
CA ALA A 123 5.69 -0.98 9.59
C ALA A 123 7.19 -0.94 9.93
N LEU A 124 7.92 0.09 9.51
CA LEU A 124 9.34 0.26 9.83
C LEU A 124 9.63 0.32 11.33
N ARG A 125 8.76 1.02 12.09
CA ARG A 125 8.84 1.03 13.56
C ARG A 125 8.70 -0.37 14.14
N LYS A 126 7.74 -1.16 13.65
CA LYS A 126 7.51 -2.55 14.09
C LYS A 126 8.64 -3.50 13.69
N ILE A 127 9.20 -3.36 12.48
CA ILE A 127 10.39 -4.13 12.04
C ILE A 127 11.50 -3.97 13.06
N THR A 128 11.77 -2.73 13.47
CA THR A 128 12.83 -2.42 14.44
C THR A 128 12.46 -2.85 15.85
N GLN A 129 11.26 -2.52 16.32
CA GLN A 129 10.81 -2.79 17.69
C GLN A 129 10.72 -4.28 18.02
N PHE A 130 10.32 -5.09 17.04
CA PHE A 130 10.11 -6.54 17.23
C PHE A 130 11.22 -7.39 16.59
N GLU A 131 12.30 -6.75 16.11
CA GLU A 131 13.43 -7.43 15.46
C GLU A 131 12.97 -8.43 14.38
N LEU A 132 12.02 -7.99 13.55
CA LEU A 132 11.46 -8.85 12.51
C LEU A 132 12.56 -9.22 11.50
N PRO A 133 12.51 -10.40 10.86
CA PRO A 133 13.51 -10.86 9.90
C PRO A 133 13.34 -10.16 8.53
N LEU A 134 13.29 -8.83 8.52
CA LEU A 134 13.18 -7.95 7.37
C LEU A 134 14.31 -6.93 7.42
N ASP A 135 14.99 -6.70 6.30
CA ASP A 135 16.00 -5.64 6.20
C ASP A 135 15.28 -4.27 6.16
N PRO A 136 15.48 -3.38 7.15
CA PRO A 136 14.83 -2.08 7.18
C PRO A 136 15.22 -1.17 6.00
N LEU A 137 16.45 -1.29 5.48
CA LEU A 137 16.91 -0.48 4.34
C LEU A 137 16.22 -0.94 3.07
N GLU A 138 16.22 -2.25 2.81
CA GLU A 138 15.54 -2.83 1.65
C GLU A 138 14.02 -2.53 1.71
N TYR A 139 13.40 -2.71 2.87
CA TYR A 139 11.99 -2.40 3.08
C TYR A 139 11.69 -0.93 2.78
N THR A 140 12.52 -0.02 3.30
CA THR A 140 12.35 1.42 3.08
C THR A 140 12.44 1.80 1.60
N GLN A 141 13.41 1.24 0.88
CA GLN A 141 13.56 1.51 -0.56
C GLN A 141 12.37 0.99 -1.38
N LYS A 142 11.87 -0.20 -1.03
CA LYS A 142 10.66 -0.77 -1.63
C LYS A 142 9.42 0.07 -1.34
N ALA A 143 9.21 0.49 -0.10
CA ALA A 143 8.15 1.41 0.30
C ALA A 143 8.22 2.73 -0.50
N ASN A 144 9.40 3.35 -0.55
CA ASN A 144 9.63 4.57 -1.33
C ASN A 144 9.31 4.40 -2.82
N SER A 145 9.65 3.25 -3.41
CA SER A 145 9.34 2.97 -4.82
C SER A 145 7.83 2.98 -5.09
N TYR A 146 7.03 2.47 -4.15
CA TYR A 146 5.58 2.47 -4.25
C TYR A 146 4.98 3.85 -4.00
N LEU A 147 5.51 4.60 -3.02
CA LEU A 147 5.07 5.97 -2.75
C LEU A 147 5.35 6.94 -3.91
N PHE A 148 6.52 6.85 -4.54
CA PHE A 148 6.81 7.62 -5.76
C PHE A 148 5.99 7.16 -6.96
N PHE A 149 5.63 5.88 -7.03
CA PHE A 149 4.78 5.36 -8.09
C PHE A 149 3.40 6.05 -8.11
N TYR A 150 2.78 6.32 -6.94
CA TYR A 150 1.55 7.13 -6.87
C TYR A 150 1.70 8.47 -7.58
N THR A 151 2.81 9.17 -7.39
CA THR A 151 3.08 10.44 -8.07
C THR A 151 3.28 10.24 -9.58
N ALA A 152 3.92 9.13 -9.98
CA ALA A 152 4.07 8.78 -11.39
C ALA A 152 2.75 8.47 -12.10
N MET A 153 1.73 8.01 -11.37
CA MET A 153 0.40 7.78 -11.94
C MET A 153 -0.22 9.07 -12.46
N ILE A 154 0.07 10.24 -11.85
CA ILE A 154 -0.43 11.54 -12.32
C ILE A 154 0.03 11.81 -13.76
N GLU A 155 1.28 11.45 -14.07
CA GLU A 155 1.90 11.67 -15.39
C GLU A 155 1.56 10.57 -16.41
N THR A 156 1.45 9.34 -15.96
CA THR A 156 1.30 8.17 -16.84
C THR A 156 -0.15 7.75 -17.05
N LYS A 157 -1.05 8.10 -16.11
CA LYS A 157 -2.45 7.65 -16.05
C LYS A 157 -2.58 6.12 -16.10
N GLN A 158 -1.59 5.40 -15.59
CA GLN A 158 -1.53 3.94 -15.68
C GLN A 158 -1.29 3.32 -14.31
N TRP A 159 -1.94 2.18 -14.08
CA TRP A 159 -1.49 1.24 -13.06
C TRP A 159 -0.27 0.48 -13.59
N TYR A 160 0.60 0.01 -12.70
CA TYR A 160 1.75 -0.80 -13.13
C TYR A 160 1.31 -2.17 -13.63
N VAL A 161 2.12 -2.78 -14.48
CA VAL A 161 2.08 -4.21 -14.82
C VAL A 161 3.00 -5.02 -13.91
N ARG A 162 4.12 -4.42 -13.47
CA ARG A 162 5.04 -5.00 -12.49
C ARG A 162 5.12 -4.08 -11.28
N ALA A 163 4.95 -4.62 -10.08
CA ALA A 163 4.95 -3.78 -8.88
C ALA A 163 6.33 -3.13 -8.66
N PRO A 164 6.40 -1.84 -8.29
CA PRO A 164 7.66 -1.11 -8.17
C PRO A 164 8.62 -1.75 -7.15
N TYR A 165 8.08 -2.32 -6.07
CA TYR A 165 8.84 -3.02 -5.03
C TYR A 165 9.35 -4.42 -5.45
N GLU A 166 8.92 -4.94 -6.60
CA GLU A 166 9.40 -6.22 -7.16
C GLU A 166 10.51 -6.04 -8.21
N VAL A 167 10.82 -4.80 -8.60
CA VAL A 167 11.80 -4.51 -9.67
C VAL A 167 13.07 -3.90 -9.06
N PRO A 168 14.17 -4.66 -8.93
CA PRO A 168 15.43 -4.17 -8.37
C PRO A 168 15.93 -2.89 -9.03
N GLU A 169 15.88 -2.80 -10.36
CA GLU A 169 16.30 -1.63 -11.13
C GLU A 169 15.53 -0.34 -10.78
N VAL A 170 14.39 -0.49 -10.12
CA VAL A 170 13.54 0.61 -9.66
C VAL A 170 13.78 0.88 -8.18
N TRP A 171 13.53 -0.09 -7.30
CA TRP A 171 13.55 0.19 -5.86
C TRP A 171 14.96 0.46 -5.34
N THR A 172 16.04 -0.07 -5.93
CA THR A 172 17.40 0.22 -5.46
C THR A 172 17.84 1.66 -5.71
N LEU A 173 17.15 2.40 -6.59
CA LEU A 173 17.37 3.83 -6.82
C LEU A 173 16.77 4.70 -5.71
N MET A 174 15.84 4.15 -4.93
CA MET A 174 15.09 4.90 -3.95
C MET A 174 15.94 5.23 -2.72
N PRO A 175 15.60 6.31 -1.99
CA PRO A 175 16.28 6.65 -0.74
C PRO A 175 16.18 5.51 0.29
N THR A 176 17.19 5.37 1.13
CA THR A 176 17.22 4.39 2.23
C THR A 176 16.56 4.90 3.52
N ILE A 177 15.91 6.06 3.45
CA ILE A 177 15.10 6.64 4.53
C ILE A 177 13.70 6.90 4.00
N LEU A 178 12.69 6.72 4.84
CA LEU A 178 11.32 7.08 4.48
C LEU A 178 11.21 8.61 4.49
N LEU A 179 10.84 9.20 3.35
CA LEU A 179 10.81 10.66 3.22
C LEU A 179 9.59 11.28 3.94
N PRO A 180 9.66 12.57 4.30
CA PRO A 180 8.49 13.38 4.61
C PRO A 180 7.43 13.34 3.50
N ALA A 181 6.15 13.42 3.88
CA ALA A 181 5.02 13.26 2.94
C ALA A 181 5.08 14.22 1.73
N GLY A 182 5.50 15.47 1.94
CA GLY A 182 5.61 16.48 0.89
C GLY A 182 6.72 16.21 -0.13
N ASP A 183 7.75 15.43 0.23
CA ASP A 183 8.88 15.16 -0.66
C ASP A 183 8.49 14.21 -1.81
N TYR A 184 7.39 13.47 -1.66
CA TYR A 184 6.84 12.65 -2.74
C TYR A 184 5.99 13.45 -3.74
N ASP A 185 5.62 14.72 -3.46
CA ASP A 185 4.83 15.55 -4.40
C ASP A 185 5.56 15.83 -5.71
N THR A 186 6.90 15.73 -5.70
CA THR A 186 7.73 15.88 -6.89
C THR A 186 8.38 14.55 -7.22
N LEU A 187 8.23 14.10 -8.46
CA LEU A 187 8.88 12.89 -8.96
C LEU A 187 10.19 13.27 -9.67
N PRO A 188 11.38 12.89 -9.13
CA PRO A 188 12.64 13.04 -9.84
C PRO A 188 12.59 12.40 -11.23
N GLY A 189 13.16 13.08 -12.23
CA GLY A 189 13.13 12.62 -13.61
C GLY A 189 13.74 11.23 -13.80
N GLU A 190 14.81 10.91 -13.06
CA GLU A 190 15.43 9.59 -13.08
C GLU A 190 14.48 8.47 -12.61
N TYR A 191 13.63 8.73 -11.62
CA TYR A 191 12.63 7.77 -11.15
C TYR A 191 11.52 7.59 -12.18
N LEU A 192 11.04 8.69 -12.79
CA LEU A 192 10.03 8.62 -13.85
C LEU A 192 10.53 7.79 -15.05
N GLU A 193 11.79 7.99 -15.47
CA GLU A 193 12.37 7.21 -16.56
C GLU A 193 12.53 5.73 -16.20
N ALA A 194 12.97 5.43 -14.97
CA ALA A 194 13.02 4.05 -14.48
C ALA A 194 11.63 3.40 -14.45
N PHE A 195 10.62 4.13 -13.97
CA PHE A 195 9.23 3.64 -13.94
C PHE A 195 8.69 3.37 -15.34
N LYS A 196 8.82 4.33 -16.27
CA LYS A 196 8.42 4.19 -17.69
C LYS A 196 9.04 2.97 -18.35
N LYS A 197 10.32 2.73 -18.07
CA LYS A 197 11.07 1.62 -18.68
C LYS A 197 10.70 0.25 -18.13
N HIS A 198 10.32 0.16 -16.85
CA HIS A 198 10.27 -1.12 -16.15
C HIS A 198 8.90 -1.53 -15.60
N LEU A 199 7.98 -0.58 -15.37
CA LEU A 199 6.72 -0.85 -14.67
C LEU A 199 5.50 -0.91 -15.59
N PHE A 200 5.54 -0.26 -16.75
CA PHE A 200 4.42 -0.17 -17.69
C PHE A 200 4.65 -1.05 -18.94
N ALA A 201 3.57 -1.31 -19.69
CA ALA A 201 3.59 -2.12 -20.92
C ALA A 201 4.09 -1.35 -22.14
#